data_AF-A0A5U7F3J3-F1
#
_entry.id   AF-A0A5U7F3J3-F1
#
_cell.length_a   1.000
_cell.length_b   1.000
_cell.length_c   1.000
_cell.angle_alpha   90.00
_cell.angle_beta   90.00
_cell.angle_gamma   90.00
#
_symmetry.space_group_name_H-M   'P 1'
#
loop_
_entity.id
_entity.type
_entity.pdbx_description
1 polymer ?
#
loop_
_entity_poly.entity_id
_entity_poly.type
_entity_poly.pdbx_seq_one_letter_code
_entity_poly.pdbx_strand_id
1 'polypeptide(L)'
;MSDETLALLFSAVENGDQNCIDLLCNLALRNDNLGHRVEKFLFDLFSGKRSGSPDIDKKINQACLVLHQIANNDITKDNTEWKKLHAPSRLLYMAGSATTDLSKKIGIAHKIMGDQFAQT
;
A
#
# COMPACT_ATOMS: atom_id res chain seq x y z
N MET A 1 10.92 -14.84 -7.37
CA MET A 1 11.03 -15.14 -5.93
C MET A 1 10.37 -16.47 -5.70
N SER A 2 10.98 -17.38 -4.93
CA SER A 2 10.37 -18.67 -4.61
C SER A 2 9.24 -18.50 -3.60
N ASP A 3 8.32 -19.46 -3.56
CA ASP A 3 7.24 -19.47 -2.56
C ASP A 3 7.76 -19.59 -1.12
N GLU A 4 8.89 -20.28 -0.92
CA GLU A 4 9.54 -20.40 0.39
C GLU A 4 10.08 -19.05 0.89
N THR A 5 10.79 -18.31 0.04
CA THR A 5 11.26 -16.95 0.40
C THR A 5 10.07 -16.02 0.68
N LEU A 6 8.98 -16.14 -0.09
CA LEU A 6 7.78 -15.35 0.16
C LEU A 6 7.11 -15.71 1.49
N ALA A 7 7.05 -16.99 1.84
CA ALA A 7 6.50 -17.45 3.11
C ALA A 7 7.31 -16.92 4.32
N LEU A 8 8.64 -16.91 4.22
CA LEU A 8 9.51 -16.33 5.25
C LEU A 8 9.26 -14.83 5.43
N LEU A 9 9.12 -14.08 4.33
CA LEU A 9 8.79 -12.66 4.37
C LEU A 9 7.40 -12.41 4.99
N PHE A 10 6.40 -13.22 4.63
CA PHE A 10 5.06 -13.12 5.23
C PHE A 10 5.10 -13.37 6.73
N SER A 11 5.84 -14.38 7.19
CA SER A 11 5.99 -14.66 8.61
C SER A 11 6.71 -13.53 9.35
N ALA A 12 7.78 -12.96 8.78
CA ALA A 12 8.47 -11.81 9.37
C ALA A 12 7.54 -10.58 9.50
N VAL A 13 6.71 -10.33 8.48
CA VAL A 13 5.72 -9.25 8.51
C VAL A 13 4.62 -9.51 9.52
N GLU A 14 4.09 -10.72 9.63
CA GLU A 14 3.12 -11.08 10.67
C GLU A 14 3.66 -10.80 12.08
N ASN A 15 4.96 -11.01 12.28
CA ASN A 15 5.67 -10.69 13.53
C ASN A 15 6.05 -9.20 13.69
N GLY A 16 5.73 -8.35 12.71
CA GLY A 16 5.89 -6.90 12.80
C GLY A 16 7.26 -6.36 12.42
N ASP A 17 8.07 -7.13 11.68
CA ASP A 17 9.36 -6.67 11.15
C ASP A 17 9.15 -5.54 10.13
N GLN A 18 9.62 -4.33 10.47
CA GLN A 18 9.38 -3.13 9.66
C GLN A 18 10.09 -3.20 8.30
N ASN A 19 11.31 -3.72 8.24
CA ASN A 19 12.06 -3.82 6.99
C ASN A 19 11.36 -4.75 5.99
N CYS A 20 10.80 -5.86 6.50
CA CYS A 20 10.02 -6.79 5.70
C CYS A 20 8.68 -6.16 5.27
N ILE A 21 8.05 -5.34 6.12
CA ILE A 21 6.83 -4.59 5.75
C ILE A 21 7.16 -3.67 4.57
N ASP A 22 8.21 -2.86 4.67
CA ASP A 22 8.61 -1.91 3.63
C ASP A 22 8.95 -2.64 2.32
N LEU A 23 9.66 -3.76 2.42
CA LEU A 23 9.98 -4.62 1.27
C LEU A 23 8.71 -5.19 0.61
N LEU A 24 7.76 -5.71 1.40
CA LEU A 24 6.49 -6.21 0.86
C LEU A 24 5.65 -5.09 0.25
N CYS A 25 5.62 -3.90 0.86
CA CYS A 25 4.94 -2.73 0.29
C CYS A 25 5.54 -2.35 -1.08
N ASN A 26 6.86 -2.41 -1.24
CA ASN A 26 7.51 -2.23 -2.54
C ASN A 26 7.14 -3.35 -3.54
N LEU A 27 7.19 -4.62 -3.12
CA LEU A 27 6.78 -5.74 -3.98
C LEU A 27 5.32 -5.65 -4.42
N ALA A 28 4.44 -5.13 -3.57
CA ALA A 28 3.03 -4.94 -3.86
C ALA A 28 2.77 -3.92 -4.99
N LEU A 29 3.72 -3.02 -5.29
CA LEU A 29 3.61 -2.07 -6.41
C LEU A 29 3.66 -2.77 -7.77
N ARG A 30 4.19 -3.99 -7.85
CA ARG A 30 4.21 -4.76 -9.09
C ARG A 30 2.78 -4.98 -9.61
N ASN A 31 2.65 -4.94 -10.93
CA ASN A 31 1.38 -5.17 -11.63
C ASN A 31 1.20 -6.64 -12.07
N ASP A 32 1.99 -7.56 -11.49
CA ASP A 32 1.91 -9.00 -11.77
C ASP A 32 1.24 -9.77 -10.63
N ASN A 33 1.07 -11.09 -10.81
CA ASN A 33 0.43 -11.97 -9.83
C ASN A 33 1.09 -11.91 -8.44
N LEU A 34 2.42 -11.77 -8.40
CA LEU A 34 3.15 -11.62 -7.14
C LEU A 34 2.74 -10.32 -6.44
N GLY A 35 2.76 -9.19 -7.15
CA GLY A 35 2.33 -7.90 -6.60
C GLY A 35 0.89 -7.93 -6.08
N HIS A 36 -0.04 -8.55 -6.81
CA HIS A 36 -1.43 -8.69 -6.35
C HIS A 36 -1.57 -9.59 -5.11
N ARG A 37 -0.82 -10.69 -5.04
CA ARG A 37 -0.80 -11.60 -3.89
C ARG A 37 -0.27 -10.89 -2.64
N VAL A 38 0.83 -10.15 -2.77
CA VAL A 38 1.43 -9.39 -1.66
C VAL A 38 0.52 -8.24 -1.23
N GLU A 39 -0.03 -7.49 -2.17
CA GLU A 39 -0.98 -6.40 -1.88
C GLU A 39 -2.20 -6.90 -1.09
N LYS A 40 -2.75 -8.06 -1.49
CA LYS A 40 -3.85 -8.69 -0.76
C LYS A 40 -3.44 -9.11 0.66
N PHE A 41 -2.26 -9.71 0.81
CA PHE A 41 -1.75 -10.13 2.12
C PHE A 41 -1.60 -8.95 3.09
N LEU A 42 -0.96 -7.85 2.64
CA LEU A 42 -0.81 -6.64 3.44
C LEU A 42 -2.17 -6.04 3.84
N PHE A 43 -3.12 -6.00 2.91
CA PHE A 43 -4.46 -5.49 3.20
C PHE A 43 -5.25 -6.38 4.15
N ASP A 44 -5.10 -7.70 4.06
CA ASP A 44 -5.75 -8.63 4.98
C ASP A 44 -5.22 -8.43 6.41
N LEU A 45 -3.92 -8.13 6.60
CA LEU A 45 -3.36 -7.73 7.90
C LEU A 45 -3.88 -6.37 8.37
N PHE A 46 -3.82 -5.35 7.50
CA PHE A 46 -4.27 -4.00 7.81
C PHE A 46 -5.76 -3.95 8.20
N SER A 47 -6.61 -4.72 7.53
CA SER A 47 -8.06 -4.75 7.79
C SER A 47 -8.46 -5.65 8.96
N GLY A 48 -7.51 -6.35 9.59
CA GLY A 48 -7.77 -7.32 10.65
C GLY A 48 -8.38 -8.64 10.18
N LYS A 49 -8.48 -8.88 8.87
CA LYS A 49 -8.89 -10.18 8.31
C LYS A 49 -7.87 -11.28 8.58
N ARG A 50 -6.60 -10.92 8.70
CA ARG A 50 -5.49 -11.76 9.14
C ARG A 50 -4.90 -11.14 10.40
N SER A 51 -4.65 -11.97 11.40
CA SER A 51 -3.98 -11.55 12.64
C SER A 51 -2.50 -11.26 12.38
N GLY A 52 -1.95 -10.29 13.10
CA GLY A 52 -0.53 -9.97 13.10
C GLY A 52 -0.12 -9.31 14.41
N SER A 53 1.12 -8.81 14.48
CA SER A 53 1.64 -8.09 15.64
C SER A 53 0.77 -6.88 16.02
N PRO A 54 0.80 -6.42 17.28
CA PRO A 54 0.13 -5.19 17.68
C PRO A 54 0.51 -4.00 16.80
N ASP A 55 -0.48 -3.16 16.46
CA ASP A 55 -0.34 -1.95 15.64
C ASP A 55 0.26 -2.20 14.23
N ILE A 56 0.19 -3.44 13.72
CA ILE A 56 0.68 -3.77 12.37
C ILE A 56 -0.06 -3.00 11.27
N ASP A 57 -1.33 -2.66 11.48
CA ASP A 57 -2.13 -1.81 10.62
C ASP A 57 -1.50 -0.43 10.42
N LYS A 58 -1.00 0.17 11.52
CA LYS A 58 -0.32 1.47 11.51
C LYS A 58 1.06 1.39 10.84
N LYS A 59 1.77 0.27 10.99
CA LYS A 59 3.05 0.08 10.30
C LYS A 59 2.86 -0.04 8.79
N ILE A 60 1.87 -0.83 8.36
CA ILE A 60 1.56 -1.05 6.95
C ILE A 60 1.07 0.24 6.28
N ASN A 61 0.12 0.94 6.91
CA ASN A 61 -0.46 2.14 6.29
C ASN A 61 0.57 3.28 6.19
N GLN A 62 1.47 3.41 7.16
CA GLN A 62 2.55 4.39 7.15
C GLN A 62 3.57 4.08 6.04
N ALA A 63 3.96 2.82 5.85
CA ALA A 63 4.82 2.41 4.75
C ALA A 63 4.17 2.73 3.38
N CYS A 64 2.86 2.47 3.24
CA CYS A 64 2.10 2.84 2.04
C CYS A 64 2.07 4.36 1.81
N LEU A 65 1.94 5.17 2.87
CA LEU A 65 1.98 6.62 2.77
C LEU A 65 3.35 7.14 2.31
N VAL A 66 4.44 6.57 2.82
CA VAL A 66 5.80 6.92 2.37
C VAL A 66 5.96 6.61 0.88
N LEU A 67 5.53 5.43 0.42
CA LEU A 67 5.55 5.09 -1.01
C LEU A 67 4.72 6.06 -1.86
N HIS A 68 3.51 6.42 -1.40
CA HIS A 68 2.70 7.42 -2.07
C HIS A 68 3.41 8.80 -2.15
N GLN A 69 4.08 9.23 -1.08
CA GLN A 69 4.83 10.48 -1.09
C GLN A 69 6.01 10.45 -2.07
N ILE A 70 6.74 9.33 -2.11
CA ILE A 70 7.82 9.13 -3.09
C ILE A 70 7.24 9.24 -4.49
N ALA A 71 6.15 8.52 -4.80
CA ALA A 71 5.50 8.52 -6.11
C ALA A 71 5.08 9.89 -6.64
N ASN A 72 4.64 10.78 -5.75
CA ASN A 72 4.19 12.12 -6.14
C ASN A 72 5.30 13.19 -5.99
N ASN A 73 6.54 12.81 -5.73
CA ASN A 73 7.68 13.72 -5.81
C ASN A 73 8.03 13.99 -7.29
N ASP A 74 8.46 15.21 -7.62
CA ASP A 74 8.72 15.69 -8.98
C ASP A 74 9.72 14.81 -9.74
N ILE A 75 10.59 14.09 -9.03
CA ILE A 75 11.58 13.17 -9.61
C ILE A 75 10.94 11.90 -10.21
N THR A 76 9.81 11.45 -9.67
CA THR A 76 9.16 10.18 -10.06
C THR A 76 7.71 10.34 -10.51
N LYS A 77 7.20 11.56 -10.57
CA LYS A 77 5.81 11.88 -10.93
C LYS A 77 5.37 11.29 -12.28
N ASP A 78 6.30 11.19 -13.23
CA ASP A 78 6.03 10.63 -14.57
C ASP A 78 6.26 9.10 -14.64
N ASN A 79 6.54 8.45 -13.51
CA ASN A 79 6.73 7.01 -13.46
C ASN A 79 5.39 6.27 -13.62
N THR A 80 5.12 5.87 -14.86
CA THR A 80 3.93 5.10 -15.24
C THR A 80 3.87 3.68 -14.65
N GLU A 81 4.94 3.19 -14.01
CA GLU A 81 4.98 1.85 -13.43
C GLU A 81 4.19 1.74 -12.13
N TRP A 82 4.04 2.85 -11.39
CA TRP A 82 3.40 2.87 -10.07
C TRP A 82 1.90 3.13 -10.14
N LYS A 83 1.22 2.51 -11.12
CA LYS A 83 -0.22 2.68 -11.39
C LYS A 83 -1.08 2.52 -10.14
N LYS A 84 -0.72 1.60 -9.24
CA LYS A 84 -1.44 1.36 -7.98
C LYS A 84 -1.46 2.56 -7.02
N LEU A 85 -0.56 3.54 -7.17
CA LEU A 85 -0.55 4.78 -6.38
C LEU A 85 -1.31 5.94 -7.04
N HIS A 86 -1.84 5.71 -8.25
CA HIS A 86 -2.60 6.68 -9.04
C HIS A 86 -3.96 6.16 -9.52
N ALA A 87 -4.34 4.94 -9.12
CA ALA A 87 -5.59 4.29 -9.47
C ALA A 87 -6.21 3.63 -8.22
N PRO A 88 -7.51 3.26 -8.26
CA PRO A 88 -8.17 2.58 -7.15
C PRO A 88 -7.45 1.26 -6.81
N SER A 89 -6.75 1.23 -5.67
CA SER A 89 -5.98 0.07 -5.20
C SER A 89 -6.02 -0.03 -3.68
N ARG A 90 -5.63 -1.20 -3.15
CA ARG A 90 -5.55 -1.40 -1.69
C ARG A 90 -4.40 -0.59 -1.10
N LEU A 91 -3.28 -0.48 -1.82
CA LEU A 91 -2.13 0.32 -1.39
C LEU A 91 -2.49 1.80 -1.24
N LEU A 92 -3.21 2.35 -2.23
CA LEU A 92 -3.63 3.75 -2.19
C LEU A 92 -4.64 4.03 -1.07
N TYR A 93 -5.56 3.09 -0.84
CA TYR A 93 -6.48 3.16 0.30
C TYR A 93 -5.74 3.15 1.64
N MET A 94 -4.78 2.25 1.82
CA MET A 94 -3.96 2.19 3.03
C MET A 94 -3.14 3.48 3.21
N ALA A 95 -2.53 4.03 2.15
CA ALA A 95 -1.83 5.31 2.23
C ALA A 95 -2.77 6.45 2.69
N GLY A 96 -4.01 6.49 2.18
CA GLY A 96 -5.02 7.48 2.56
C GLY A 96 -5.48 7.38 4.01
N SER A 97 -5.45 6.18 4.60
CA SER A 97 -5.83 5.99 6.01
C SER A 97 -4.79 6.57 6.97
N ALA A 98 -3.50 6.50 6.62
CA ALA A 98 -2.39 6.94 7.47
C ALA A 98 -2.21 8.46 7.56
N THR A 99 -2.52 9.21 6.49
CA THR A 99 -2.35 10.67 6.51
C THR A 99 -3.34 11.32 7.49
N THR A 100 -2.94 12.36 8.22
CA THR A 100 -3.85 13.19 9.04
C THR A 100 -4.26 14.47 8.31
N ASP A 101 -3.57 14.81 7.22
CA ASP A 101 -3.87 15.97 6.38
C ASP A 101 -5.10 15.69 5.50
N LEU A 102 -6.17 16.46 5.74
CA LEU A 102 -7.44 16.33 5.04
C LEU A 102 -7.32 16.64 3.55
N SER A 103 -6.49 17.61 3.15
CA SER A 103 -6.29 17.94 1.73
C SER A 103 -5.68 16.74 0.99
N LYS A 104 -4.68 16.09 1.60
CA LYS A 104 -4.10 14.85 1.07
C LYS A 104 -5.11 13.70 1.04
N LYS A 105 -5.95 13.55 2.07
CA LYS A 105 -7.03 12.55 2.07
C LYS A 105 -8.00 12.76 0.92
N ILE A 106 -8.43 13.99 0.66
CA ILE A 106 -9.35 14.34 -0.44
C ILE A 106 -8.69 14.00 -1.79
N GLY A 107 -7.43 14.39 -1.99
CA GLY A 107 -6.70 14.06 -3.22
C GLY A 107 -6.58 12.55 -3.48
N ILE A 108 -6.34 11.76 -2.43
CA ILE A 108 -6.33 10.29 -2.52
C ILE A 108 -7.74 9.75 -2.78
N ALA A 109 -8.76 10.28 -2.11
CA ALA A 109 -10.14 9.86 -2.27
C ALA A 109 -10.63 10.06 -3.72
N HIS A 110 -10.29 11.18 -4.37
CA HIS A 110 -10.61 11.41 -5.78
C HIS A 110 -10.01 10.32 -6.69
N LYS A 111 -8.75 9.93 -6.48
CA LYS A 111 -8.10 8.85 -7.25
C LYS A 111 -8.77 7.49 -7.04
N ILE A 112 -9.34 7.24 -5.85
CA ILE A 112 -10.03 5.97 -5.52
C ILE A 112 -11.46 5.94 -6.06
N MET A 113 -12.20 7.05 -5.94
CA MET A 113 -13.59 7.15 -6.41
C MET A 113 -13.69 7.32 -7.92
N GLY A 114 -12.63 7.84 -8.55
CA GLY A 114 -12.63 8.23 -9.96
C GLY A 114 -13.46 9.50 -10.20
N ASP A 115 -13.31 10.09 -11.39
CA ASP A 115 -13.97 11.35 -11.77
C ASP A 115 -15.51 11.27 -11.82
N GLN A 116 -16.09 10.08 -11.65
CA GLN A 116 -17.54 9.87 -11.69
C GLN A 116 -18.31 10.55 -10.54
N PHE A 117 -17.64 10.95 -9.46
CA PHE A 117 -18.26 11.63 -8.32
C PHE A 117 -17.96 13.13 -8.24
N ALA A 118 -17.19 13.69 -9.17
CA ALA A 118 -16.77 15.10 -9.14
C ALA A 118 -17.74 16.07 -9.87
N GLN A 119 -18.88 15.60 -10.37
CA GLN A 119 -19.83 16.38 -11.20
C GLN A 119 -21.25 16.52 -10.63
N THR A 120 -21.45 16.41 -9.32
CA THR A 120 -22.77 16.70 -8.70
C THR A 120 -22.79 18.01 -7.95
#